data_AF-A0A1H9P8S9-F1
#
_entry.id   AF-A0A1H9P8S9-F1
#
_cell.length_a   1.000
_cell.length_b   1.000
_cell.length_c   1.000
_cell.angle_alpha   90.00
_cell.angle_beta   90.00
_cell.angle_gamma   90.00
#
_symmetry.space_group_name_H-M   'P 1'
#
loop_
_entity.id
_entity.type
_entity.pdbx_description
1 polymer ?
#
loop_
_entity_poly.entity_id
_entity_poly.type
_entity_poly.pdbx_seq_one_letter_code
_entity_poly.pdbx_strand_id
1 'polypeptide(L)'
;MKKIRVSIILLTAWLALASFYSNAQSAMIDGDKLIEQLIETRYHFNKQLIKGNPVPVPQTVSILRRGACTISFNGWEYSIQNNRIVNVKGVLLTASALMAINERIGLLDRVQYSCSEQSNLAYTSPSRDLEYVKMLDRHYFSALNSLKSFMATIASKARKPQASILIEMSLAKMELPKEWLEEDENASGN
;
A
#
# COMPACT_ATOMS: atom_id res chain seq x y z
N MET A 1 25.09 -41.64 39.77
CA MET A 1 24.95 -40.19 40.01
C MET A 1 25.48 -39.41 38.82
N LYS A 2 24.64 -38.57 38.20
CA LYS A 2 24.89 -37.49 37.21
C LYS A 2 23.91 -37.59 36.03
N LYS A 3 23.00 -36.61 35.96
CA LYS A 3 22.66 -35.74 34.81
C LYS A 3 21.19 -35.29 34.89
N ILE A 4 20.93 -34.31 35.76
CA ILE A 4 19.73 -33.45 35.69
C ILE A 4 20.25 -32.05 35.41
N ARG A 5 20.41 -31.64 34.15
CA ARG A 5 20.61 -30.24 33.72
C ARG A 5 20.38 -30.11 32.20
N VAL A 6 19.13 -30.19 31.73
CA VAL A 6 18.79 -29.73 30.35
C VAL A 6 17.48 -28.92 30.29
N SER A 7 16.64 -28.89 31.34
CA SER A 7 15.29 -28.31 31.20
C SER A 7 15.13 -26.81 31.47
N ILE A 8 16.20 -26.03 31.67
CA ILE A 8 16.08 -24.60 32.03
C ILE A 8 16.26 -23.64 30.83
N ILE A 9 16.79 -24.10 29.69
CA ILE A 9 17.03 -23.21 28.53
C ILE A 9 15.78 -23.06 27.64
N LEU A 10 14.78 -23.93 27.76
CA LEU A 10 13.56 -23.88 26.93
C LEU A 10 12.44 -22.99 27.50
N LEU A 11 12.51 -22.57 28.77
CA LEU A 11 11.46 -21.74 29.38
C LEU A 11 11.72 -20.23 29.27
N THR A 12 12.95 -19.81 29.03
CA THR A 12 13.29 -18.38 28.85
C THR A 12 13.06 -17.88 27.43
N ALA A 13 12.98 -18.78 26.44
CA ALA A 13 12.63 -18.42 25.06
C ALA A 13 11.14 -18.09 24.88
N TRP A 14 10.25 -18.59 25.74
CA TRP A 14 8.81 -18.31 25.68
C TRP A 14 8.40 -17.00 26.38
N LEU A 15 9.22 -16.48 27.29
CA LEU A 15 8.96 -15.18 27.94
C LEU A 15 9.48 -13.98 27.15
N ALA A 16 10.38 -14.19 26.18
CA ALA A 16 10.83 -13.12 25.26
C ALA A 16 9.85 -12.85 24.10
N LEU A 17 8.91 -13.77 23.84
CA LEU A 17 7.86 -13.59 22.82
C LEU A 17 6.62 -12.85 23.37
N ALA A 18 6.41 -12.85 24.70
CA ALA A 18 5.24 -12.22 25.32
C ALA A 18 5.43 -10.71 25.59
N SER A 19 6.67 -10.22 25.69
CA SER A 19 6.96 -8.80 25.96
C SER A 19 6.91 -7.89 24.72
N PHE A 20 6.60 -8.43 23.54
CA PHE A 20 6.30 -7.61 22.35
C PHE A 20 4.80 -7.23 22.24
N TYR A 21 3.94 -7.79 23.09
CA TYR A 21 2.48 -7.60 23.01
C TYR A 21 1.90 -6.55 23.95
N SER A 22 2.73 -5.69 24.52
CA SER A 22 2.26 -4.63 25.41
C SER A 22 3.15 -3.39 25.36
N ASN A 23 3.17 -2.75 24.19
CA ASN A 23 3.36 -1.30 24.00
C ASN A 23 3.25 -0.97 22.50
N ALA A 24 2.09 -1.20 21.90
CA ALA A 24 1.82 -0.75 20.54
C ALA A 24 0.88 0.45 20.58
N GLN A 25 1.42 1.61 20.97
CA GLN A 25 1.02 2.81 20.26
C GLN A 25 1.48 2.56 18.81
N SER A 26 0.57 2.01 17.98
CA SER A 26 0.82 1.66 16.58
C SER A 26 1.67 2.75 15.96
N ALA A 27 2.95 2.46 15.67
CA ALA A 27 3.84 3.43 15.05
C ALA A 27 3.15 3.93 13.77
N MET A 28 2.88 5.24 13.73
CA MET A 28 2.21 5.86 12.59
C MET A 28 3.06 5.63 11.34
N ILE A 29 2.45 5.08 10.30
CA ILE A 29 3.14 4.79 9.05
C ILE A 29 3.24 6.09 8.27
N ASP A 30 4.45 6.44 7.82
CA ASP A 30 4.64 7.51 6.84
C ASP A 30 4.31 6.98 5.44
N GLY A 31 3.12 7.33 4.96
CA GLY A 31 2.59 6.88 3.68
C GLY A 31 3.32 7.50 2.48
N ASP A 32 3.77 8.75 2.58
CA ASP A 32 4.52 9.39 1.49
C ASP A 32 5.86 8.68 1.30
N LYS A 33 6.58 8.43 2.41
CA LYS A 33 7.82 7.67 2.41
C LYS A 33 7.62 6.24 1.94
N LEU A 34 6.52 5.59 2.32
CA LEU A 34 6.19 4.24 1.86
C LEU A 34 6.05 4.20 0.33
N ILE A 35 5.31 5.14 -0.28
CA ILE A 35 5.19 5.21 -1.74
C ILE A 35 6.56 5.40 -2.41
N GLU A 36 7.38 6.31 -1.87
CA GLU A 36 8.72 6.56 -2.39
C GLU A 36 9.59 5.30 -2.33
N GLN A 37 9.57 4.59 -1.21
CA GLN A 37 10.28 3.32 -1.05
C GLN A 37 9.80 2.26 -2.05
N LEU A 38 8.49 2.18 -2.32
CA LEU A 38 7.93 1.24 -3.28
C LEU A 38 8.36 1.54 -4.72
N ILE A 39 8.40 2.83 -5.09
CA ILE A 39 8.89 3.27 -6.40
C ILE A 39 10.39 2.97 -6.52
N GLU A 40 11.19 3.41 -5.56
CA GLU A 40 12.65 3.26 -5.59
C GLU A 40 13.06 1.79 -5.62
N THR A 41 12.46 0.95 -4.77
CA THR A 41 12.75 -0.48 -4.69
C THR A 41 12.52 -1.15 -6.05
N ARG A 42 11.37 -0.90 -6.69
CA ARG A 42 11.06 -1.48 -8.00
C ARG A 42 11.96 -0.92 -9.10
N TYR A 43 12.22 0.39 -9.09
CA TYR A 43 13.13 1.03 -10.05
C TYR A 43 14.54 0.42 -9.96
N HIS A 44 15.07 0.26 -8.75
CA HIS A 44 16.39 -0.35 -8.54
C HIS A 44 16.42 -1.81 -8.99
N PHE A 45 15.40 -2.60 -8.65
CA PHE A 45 15.27 -3.98 -9.12
C PHE A 45 15.30 -4.05 -10.66
N ASN A 46 14.46 -3.27 -11.34
CA ASN A 46 14.40 -3.24 -12.81
C ASN A 46 15.74 -2.83 -13.43
N LYS A 47 16.41 -1.83 -12.84
CA LYS A 47 17.74 -1.37 -13.28
C LYS A 47 18.81 -2.45 -13.15
N GLN A 48 18.77 -3.25 -12.09
CA GLN A 48 19.71 -4.35 -11.89
C GLN A 48 19.45 -5.50 -12.86
N LEU A 49 18.18 -5.80 -13.16
CA LEU A 49 17.83 -6.79 -14.18
C LEU A 49 18.32 -6.40 -15.58
N ILE A 50 18.21 -5.12 -15.97
CA ILE A 50 18.75 -4.61 -17.24
C ILE A 50 20.27 -4.81 -17.33
N LYS A 51 20.97 -4.69 -16.19
CA LYS A 51 22.43 -4.94 -16.10
C LYS A 51 22.81 -6.42 -16.08
N GLY A 52 21.83 -7.33 -16.06
CA GLY A 52 22.06 -8.77 -15.96
C GLY A 52 22.46 -9.24 -14.56
N ASN A 53 22.28 -8.40 -13.52
CA ASN A 53 22.62 -8.75 -12.16
C ASN A 53 21.50 -9.57 -11.52
N PRO A 54 21.81 -10.73 -10.90
CA PRO A 54 20.84 -11.47 -10.12
C PRO A 54 20.45 -10.66 -8.89
N VAL A 55 19.18 -10.32 -8.79
CA VAL A 55 18.60 -9.61 -7.64
C VAL A 55 17.32 -10.30 -7.19
N PRO A 56 17.06 -10.38 -5.88
CA PRO A 56 15.81 -10.95 -5.39
C PRO A 56 14.63 -10.11 -5.87
N VAL A 57 13.50 -10.76 -6.17
CA VAL A 57 12.25 -10.05 -6.47
C VAL A 57 11.82 -9.23 -5.25
N PRO A 58 11.36 -7.98 -5.46
CA PRO A 58 10.95 -7.12 -4.36
C PRO A 58 9.67 -7.65 -3.72
N GLN A 59 9.52 -7.47 -2.41
CA GLN A 59 8.29 -7.80 -1.71
C GLN A 59 7.12 -6.96 -2.24
N THR A 60 6.01 -7.60 -2.54
CA THR A 60 4.76 -6.92 -2.90
C THR A 60 4.05 -6.44 -1.64
N VAL A 61 3.76 -5.15 -1.57
CA VAL A 61 3.26 -4.48 -0.37
C VAL A 61 2.03 -3.66 -0.70
N SER A 62 0.95 -3.85 0.04
CA SER A 62 -0.22 -2.99 -0.02
C SER A 62 -0.10 -1.84 0.98
N ILE A 63 -0.59 -0.68 0.57
CA ILE A 63 -0.65 0.52 1.38
C ILE A 63 -1.85 0.44 2.33
N LEU A 64 -3.04 0.05 1.84
CA LEU A 64 -4.27 0.04 2.63
C LEU A 64 -4.62 -1.32 3.24
N ARG A 65 -4.24 -2.45 2.61
CA ARG A 65 -4.49 -3.80 3.15
C ARG A 65 -3.55 -4.11 4.30
N ARG A 66 -3.81 -3.44 5.40
CA ARG A 66 -3.13 -3.57 6.68
C ARG A 66 -4.21 -3.74 7.74
N GLY A 67 -3.86 -4.41 8.84
CA GLY A 67 -4.70 -4.38 10.03
C GLY A 67 -4.95 -2.94 10.51
N ALA A 68 -5.75 -2.77 11.56
CA ALA A 68 -6.07 -1.44 12.06
C ALA A 68 -4.80 -0.61 12.35
N CYS A 69 -4.65 0.53 11.69
CA CYS A 69 -3.47 1.38 11.80
C CYS A 69 -3.78 2.85 11.45
N THR A 70 -2.80 3.72 11.71
CA THR A 70 -2.82 5.12 11.26
C THR A 70 -1.69 5.33 10.26
N ILE A 71 -2.03 5.91 9.11
CA ILE A 71 -1.06 6.29 8.07
C ILE A 71 -1.13 7.79 7.87
N SER A 72 0.02 8.46 7.80
CA SER A 72 0.09 9.87 7.42
C SER A 72 0.40 10.05 5.95
N PHE A 73 -0.35 10.93 5.28
CA PHE A 73 -0.03 11.41 3.94
C PHE A 73 -0.14 12.92 3.90
N ASN A 74 0.88 13.58 3.35
CA ASN A 74 0.96 15.03 3.19
C ASN A 74 0.63 15.79 4.49
N GLY A 75 1.08 15.24 5.63
CA GLY A 75 0.84 15.76 6.97
C GLY A 75 -0.56 15.52 7.56
N TRP A 76 -1.45 14.81 6.87
CA TRP A 76 -2.76 14.41 7.38
C TRP A 76 -2.76 12.96 7.84
N GLU A 77 -3.41 12.68 8.97
CA GLU A 77 -3.53 11.33 9.53
C GLU A 77 -4.82 10.65 9.06
N TYR A 78 -4.68 9.46 8.49
CA TYR A 78 -5.77 8.61 7.99
C TYR A 78 -5.87 7.38 8.89
N SER A 79 -7.03 7.13 9.47
CA SER A 79 -7.30 5.91 10.21
C SER A 79 -7.76 4.83 9.25
N ILE A 80 -7.09 3.68 9.28
CA ILE A 80 -7.41 2.52 8.47
C ILE A 80 -7.98 1.43 9.37
N GLN A 81 -9.11 0.87 8.96
CA GLN A 81 -9.72 -0.32 9.58
C GLN A 81 -10.32 -1.18 8.48
N ASN A 82 -10.19 -2.50 8.61
CA ASN A 82 -10.71 -3.47 7.62
C ASN A 82 -10.29 -3.12 6.18
N ASN A 83 -9.01 -2.76 6.00
CA ASN A 83 -8.41 -2.37 4.72
C ASN A 83 -9.01 -1.12 4.05
N ARG A 84 -9.70 -0.27 4.82
CA ARG A 84 -10.39 0.94 4.35
C ARG A 84 -10.06 2.14 5.22
N ILE A 85 -10.05 3.31 4.61
CA ILE A 85 -9.95 4.58 5.31
C ILE A 85 -11.30 4.84 5.97
N VAL A 86 -11.33 4.92 7.30
CA VAL A 86 -12.55 5.18 8.07
C VAL A 86 -12.64 6.61 8.59
N ASN A 87 -11.51 7.33 8.63
CA ASN A 87 -11.46 8.70 9.11
C ASN A 87 -10.22 9.44 8.58
N VAL A 88 -10.33 10.76 8.45
CA VAL A 88 -9.20 11.67 8.23
C VAL A 88 -9.20 12.67 9.37
N LYS A 89 -8.18 12.62 10.22
CA LYS A 89 -8.12 13.40 11.46
C LYS A 89 -8.19 14.90 11.15
N GLY A 90 -9.10 15.60 11.83
CA GLY A 90 -9.28 17.04 11.67
C GLY A 90 -10.05 17.46 10.42
N VAL A 91 -10.60 16.52 9.64
CA VAL A 91 -11.46 16.80 8.49
C VAL A 91 -12.83 16.18 8.71
N LEU A 92 -13.88 17.01 8.74
CA LEU A 92 -15.25 16.51 8.77
C LEU A 92 -15.67 16.08 7.36
N LEU A 93 -15.61 14.77 7.12
CA LEU A 93 -16.02 14.15 5.85
C LEU A 93 -17.45 13.61 5.94
N THR A 94 -18.20 13.79 4.86
CA THR A 94 -19.46 13.08 4.61
C THR A 94 -19.17 11.63 4.24
N ALA A 95 -20.19 10.78 4.38
CA ALA A 95 -20.11 9.39 3.93
C ALA A 95 -19.76 9.29 2.43
N SER A 96 -20.31 10.17 1.59
CA SER A 96 -20.02 10.23 0.14
C SER A 96 -18.55 10.54 -0.14
N ALA A 97 -17.97 11.53 0.55
CA ALA A 97 -16.56 11.89 0.36
C ALA A 97 -15.63 10.78 0.85
N LEU A 98 -15.94 10.13 1.98
CA LEU A 98 -15.17 9.00 2.48
C LEU A 98 -15.25 7.79 1.54
N MET A 99 -16.42 7.54 0.94
CA MET A 99 -16.61 6.50 -0.07
C MET A 99 -15.77 6.80 -1.32
N ALA A 100 -15.83 8.03 -1.85
CA ALA A 100 -15.02 8.44 -2.99
C ALA A 100 -13.51 8.29 -2.74
N ILE A 101 -13.03 8.61 -1.52
CA ILE A 101 -11.64 8.36 -1.12
C ILE A 101 -11.32 6.85 -1.18
N ASN A 102 -12.16 6.01 -0.58
CA ASN A 102 -11.91 4.56 -0.54
C ASN A 102 -11.97 3.91 -1.92
N GLU A 103 -12.90 4.30 -2.78
CA GLU A 103 -12.99 3.79 -4.16
C GLU A 103 -11.72 4.12 -4.92
N ARG A 104 -11.32 5.40 -4.93
CA ARG A 104 -10.17 5.86 -5.73
C ARG A 104 -8.83 5.39 -5.19
N ILE A 105 -8.56 5.61 -3.90
CA ILE A 105 -7.29 5.21 -3.29
C ILE A 105 -7.21 3.69 -3.18
N GLY A 106 -8.32 3.03 -2.86
CA GLY A 106 -8.39 1.58 -2.80
C GLY A 106 -8.14 0.91 -4.15
N LEU A 107 -8.68 1.46 -5.24
CA LEU A 107 -8.40 0.98 -6.58
C LEU A 107 -6.90 1.10 -6.90
N LEU A 108 -6.31 2.28 -6.70
CA LEU A 108 -4.89 2.50 -6.98
C LEU A 108 -3.98 1.57 -6.16
N ASP A 109 -4.32 1.31 -4.89
CA ASP A 109 -3.60 0.36 -4.05
C ASP A 109 -3.75 -1.09 -4.54
N ARG A 110 -4.93 -1.48 -5.03
CA ARG A 110 -5.13 -2.81 -5.63
C ARG A 110 -4.34 -2.96 -6.93
N VAL A 111 -4.38 -1.97 -7.82
CA VAL A 111 -3.68 -1.99 -9.10
C VAL A 111 -2.16 -2.09 -8.88
N GLN A 112 -1.58 -1.24 -8.03
CA GLN A 112 -0.14 -1.32 -7.76
C GLN A 112 0.24 -2.68 -7.16
N TYR A 113 -0.56 -3.20 -6.22
CA TYR A 113 -0.28 -4.49 -5.60
C TYR A 113 -0.31 -5.62 -6.64
N SER A 114 -1.38 -5.68 -7.43
CA SER A 114 -1.59 -6.68 -8.47
C SER A 114 -0.49 -6.64 -9.53
N CYS A 115 -0.14 -5.44 -10.03
CA CYS A 115 0.95 -5.28 -11.00
C CYS A 115 2.30 -5.71 -10.44
N SER A 116 2.56 -5.41 -9.16
CA SER A 116 3.79 -5.82 -8.47
C SER A 116 3.90 -7.34 -8.39
N GLU A 117 2.83 -8.01 -7.97
CA GLU A 117 2.75 -9.47 -7.84
C GLU A 117 2.87 -10.17 -9.19
N GLN A 118 2.07 -9.76 -10.18
CA GLN A 118 2.08 -10.36 -11.51
C GLN A 118 3.43 -10.20 -12.21
N SER A 119 4.06 -9.03 -12.10
CA SER A 119 5.37 -8.82 -12.73
C SER A 119 6.48 -9.57 -11.98
N ASN A 120 6.42 -9.68 -10.65
CA ASN A 120 7.32 -10.54 -9.89
C ASN A 120 7.22 -12.00 -10.36
N LEU A 121 6.01 -12.54 -10.51
CA LEU A 121 5.79 -13.89 -11.03
C LEU A 121 6.35 -14.03 -12.44
N ALA A 122 6.05 -13.07 -13.33
CA ALA A 122 6.53 -13.09 -14.71
C ALA A 122 8.07 -13.02 -14.79
N TYR A 123 8.75 -12.27 -13.92
CA TYR A 123 10.22 -12.22 -13.88
C TYR A 123 10.87 -13.55 -13.48
N THR A 124 10.18 -14.39 -12.71
CA THR A 124 10.66 -15.73 -12.34
C THR A 124 10.45 -16.78 -13.44
N SER A 125 9.65 -16.47 -14.47
CA SER A 125 9.38 -17.40 -15.57
C SER A 125 10.53 -17.47 -16.57
N PRO A 126 10.99 -18.68 -16.97
CA PRO A 126 12.00 -18.85 -18.01
C PRO A 126 11.51 -18.46 -19.42
N SER A 127 10.19 -18.39 -19.63
CA SER A 127 9.56 -18.00 -20.90
C SER A 127 8.82 -16.66 -20.79
N ARG A 128 9.38 -15.72 -20.02
CA ARG A 128 8.73 -14.44 -19.73
C ARG A 128 8.51 -13.59 -20.98
N ASP A 129 7.31 -13.01 -21.09
CA ASP A 129 7.01 -11.95 -22.04
C ASP A 129 7.51 -10.61 -21.47
N LEU A 130 8.58 -10.08 -22.06
CA LEU A 130 9.18 -8.82 -21.62
C LEU A 130 8.30 -7.60 -21.87
N GLU A 131 7.44 -7.61 -22.90
CA GLU A 131 6.56 -6.48 -23.18
C GLU A 131 5.40 -6.44 -22.17
N TYR A 132 4.85 -7.61 -21.85
CA TYR A 132 3.86 -7.74 -20.77
C TYR A 132 4.42 -7.27 -19.42
N VAL A 133 5.63 -7.70 -19.06
CA VAL A 133 6.28 -7.28 -17.81
C VAL A 133 6.52 -5.76 -17.76
N LYS A 134 6.99 -5.16 -18.85
CA LYS A 134 7.15 -3.70 -18.94
C LYS A 134 5.83 -2.96 -18.79
N MET A 135 4.74 -3.50 -19.35
CA MET A 135 3.41 -2.93 -19.21
C MET A 135 2.93 -2.96 -17.76
N LEU A 136 3.08 -4.10 -17.06
CA LEU A 136 2.79 -4.20 -15.63
C LEU A 136 3.61 -3.22 -14.80
N ASP A 137 4.91 -3.07 -15.08
CA ASP A 137 5.75 -2.08 -14.37
C ASP A 137 5.30 -0.65 -14.61
N ARG A 138 4.89 -0.30 -15.85
CA ARG A 138 4.35 1.03 -16.15
C ARG A 138 3.06 1.29 -15.37
N HIS A 139 2.16 0.30 -15.31
CA HIS A 139 0.92 0.41 -14.52
C HIS A 139 1.22 0.54 -13.03
N TYR A 140 2.16 -0.25 -12.50
CA TYR A 140 2.64 -0.14 -11.12
C TYR A 140 3.11 1.29 -10.78
N PHE A 141 4.04 1.84 -11.56
CA PHE A 141 4.55 3.20 -11.33
C PHE A 141 3.47 4.26 -11.52
N SER A 142 2.60 4.10 -12.51
CA SER A 142 1.50 5.02 -12.76
C SER A 142 0.51 5.05 -11.59
N ALA A 143 0.12 3.88 -11.08
CA ALA A 143 -0.79 3.77 -9.92
C ALA A 143 -0.21 4.44 -8.66
N LEU A 144 1.07 4.20 -8.35
CA LEU A 144 1.74 4.84 -7.20
C LEU A 144 1.85 6.36 -7.35
N ASN A 145 2.19 6.86 -8.54
CA ASN A 145 2.26 8.30 -8.81
C ASN A 145 0.87 8.96 -8.75
N SER A 146 -0.15 8.29 -9.28
CA SER A 146 -1.54 8.75 -9.15
C SER A 146 -1.96 8.77 -7.69
N LEU A 147 -1.60 7.76 -6.89
CA LEU A 147 -1.92 7.73 -5.46
C LEU A 147 -1.28 8.93 -4.75
N LYS A 148 0.01 9.21 -5.01
CA LYS A 148 0.70 10.41 -4.47
C LYS A 148 -0.04 11.70 -4.85
N SER A 149 -0.46 11.84 -6.10
CA SER A 149 -1.19 13.02 -6.59
C SER A 149 -2.59 13.17 -5.95
N PHE A 150 -3.31 12.06 -5.77
CA PHE A 150 -4.64 12.05 -5.16
C PHE A 150 -4.54 12.42 -3.68
N MET A 151 -3.57 11.87 -2.94
CA MET A 151 -3.35 12.22 -1.53
C MET A 151 -2.95 13.68 -1.36
N ALA A 152 -2.09 14.21 -2.22
CA ALA A 152 -1.75 15.63 -2.22
C ALA A 152 -2.97 16.53 -2.52
N THR A 153 -3.84 16.10 -3.44
CA THR A 153 -5.09 16.81 -3.74
C THR A 153 -6.02 16.81 -2.54
N ILE A 154 -6.28 15.66 -1.91
CA ILE A 154 -7.09 15.55 -0.68
C ILE A 154 -6.53 16.50 0.38
N ALA A 155 -5.21 16.46 0.63
CA ALA A 155 -4.55 17.33 1.61
C ALA A 155 -4.74 18.83 1.31
N SER A 156 -4.71 19.22 0.02
CA SER A 156 -4.94 20.60 -0.41
C SER A 156 -6.39 21.07 -0.17
N LYS A 157 -7.37 20.16 -0.35
CA LYS A 157 -8.80 20.45 -0.19
C LYS A 157 -9.25 20.38 1.26
N ALA A 158 -8.63 19.50 2.06
CA ALA A 158 -8.88 19.34 3.49
C ALA A 158 -8.71 20.65 4.29
N ARG A 159 -7.88 21.58 3.81
CA ARG A 159 -7.66 22.90 4.44
C ARG A 159 -8.71 23.95 4.09
N LYS A 160 -9.66 23.65 3.20
CA LYS A 160 -10.63 24.62 2.69
C LYS A 160 -11.97 24.50 3.42
N PRO A 161 -12.76 25.59 3.52
CA PRO A 161 -14.17 25.49 3.86
C PRO A 161 -14.85 24.50 2.90
N GLN A 162 -15.80 23.71 3.40
CA GLN A 162 -16.50 22.68 2.62
C GLN A 162 -15.55 21.59 2.07
N ALA A 163 -14.49 21.26 2.81
CA ALA A 163 -13.49 20.24 2.47
C ALA A 163 -14.10 18.96 1.90
N SER A 164 -15.15 18.43 2.53
CA SER A 164 -15.81 17.19 2.11
C SER A 164 -16.28 17.24 0.64
N ILE A 165 -17.04 18.28 0.28
CA ILE A 165 -17.58 18.45 -1.07
C ILE A 165 -16.45 18.65 -2.08
N LEU A 166 -15.45 19.46 -1.72
CA LEU A 166 -14.32 19.74 -2.60
C LEU A 166 -13.45 18.50 -2.85
N ILE A 167 -13.27 17.64 -1.84
CA ILE A 167 -12.55 16.37 -1.98
C ILE A 167 -13.32 15.46 -2.93
N GLU A 168 -14.61 15.22 -2.67
CA GLU A 168 -15.48 14.38 -3.48
C GLU A 168 -15.48 14.81 -4.96
N MET A 169 -15.71 16.10 -5.22
CA MET A 169 -15.71 16.66 -6.58
C MET A 169 -14.34 16.55 -7.26
N SER A 170 -13.25 16.70 -6.52
CA SER A 170 -11.90 16.61 -7.10
C SER A 170 -11.57 15.18 -7.49
N LEU A 171 -11.89 14.21 -6.63
CA LEU A 171 -11.67 12.79 -6.90
C LEU A 171 -12.54 12.27 -8.04
N ALA A 172 -13.76 12.78 -8.21
CA ALA A 172 -14.62 12.43 -9.33
C ALA A 172 -14.09 12.90 -10.69
N LYS A 173 -13.34 14.02 -10.71
CA LYS A 173 -12.76 14.60 -11.93
C LYS A 173 -11.42 13.99 -12.34
N MET A 174 -10.81 13.22 -11.45
CA MET A 174 -9.52 12.59 -11.74
C MET A 174 -9.75 11.37 -12.63
N GLU A 175 -9.17 11.41 -13.81
CA GLU A 175 -9.24 10.32 -14.76
C GLU A 175 -8.30 9.18 -14.33
N LEU A 176 -8.82 7.97 -14.37
CA LEU A 176 -8.05 6.74 -14.22
C LEU A 176 -8.16 5.95 -15.53
N PRO A 177 -7.11 5.21 -15.94
CA PRO A 177 -7.17 4.30 -17.07
C PRO A 177 -8.39 3.38 -16.98
N LYS A 178 -9.09 3.20 -18.11
CA LYS A 178 -10.33 2.41 -18.15
C LYS A 178 -10.05 0.95 -17.82
N GLU A 179 -8.91 0.43 -18.26
CA GLU A 179 -8.51 -0.96 -18.00
C GLU A 179 -8.45 -1.29 -16.49
N TRP A 180 -8.16 -0.29 -15.64
CA TRP A 180 -8.08 -0.50 -14.19
C TRP A 180 -9.47 -0.57 -13.54
N LEU A 181 -10.48 0.06 -14.14
CA LEU A 181 -11.85 0.06 -13.62
C LEU A 181 -12.54 -1.29 -13.88
N GLU A 182 -12.21 -1.95 -15.00
CA GLU A 182 -12.79 -3.23 -15.40
C GLU A 182 -12.26 -4.42 -14.58
N GLU A 183 -11.02 -4.34 -14.09
CA GLU A 183 -10.45 -5.37 -13.20
C GLU A 183 -11.08 -5.37 -11.79
N ASP A 184 -11.63 -4.24 -11.34
CA ASP A 184 -12.20 -4.10 -10.00
C ASP A 184 -13.61 -4.72 -9.86
N GLU A 185 -14.41 -4.63 -10.92
CA GLU A 185 -15.75 -5.25 -10.97
C GLU A 185 -15.65 -6.78 -10.92
N ASN A 186 -14.62 -7.36 -11.53
CA ASN A 186 -14.38 -8.81 -11.54
C ASN A 186 -13.79 -9.35 -10.23
N ALA A 187 -13.08 -8.53 -9.45
CA ALA A 187 -12.47 -8.93 -8.18
C ALA A 187 -13.43 -8.88 -6.97
N SER A 188 -14.58 -8.20 -7.09
CA SER A 188 -15.60 -8.08 -6.03
C SER A 188 -16.73 -9.12 -6.14
N GLY A 189 -16.68 -9.98 -7.16
CA GLY A 189 -17.71 -10.98 -7.48
C GLY A 189 -17.45 -12.41 -6.97
N ASN A 190 -16.45 -12.66 -6.12
CA ASN A 190 -16.17 -13.98 -5.54
C ASN A 190 -16.18 -13.96 -4.00
#